data_AF-A0A9J6GC68-F1
#
_entry.id   AF-A0A9J6GC68-F1
#
_cell.length_a   1.000
_cell.length_b   1.000
_cell.length_c   1.000
_cell.angle_alpha   90.00
_cell.angle_beta   90.00
_cell.angle_gamma   90.00
#
_symmetry.space_group_name_H-M   'P 1'
#
loop_
_entity.id
_entity.type
_entity.pdbx_description
1 polymer ?
#
loop_
_entity_poly.entity_id
_entity_poly.type
_entity_poly.pdbx_seq_one_letter_code
_entity_poly.pdbx_strand_id
1 'polypeptide(L)'
;MPVGARVFSVLDAIVLFEAYLYRRHLQRFWGASGDFWQSRWEAVDALFGGDASCRWVWGTFGLTFALYWLVGGVYTAVDLTGRPAFLLRYKMQPGAPYPVSGAQVWCVVHQVLFNQLFIDLPFALATHALLEWRSYDRSPFLPSFPWVLFELAACVLIEEVALYYGHRLLHHPLLYRHVHKRHHEYCHPAEHVLCNLMPPMLGVLLLGSHPATAWLWFSVLLLFLAQRPLGLPPALLPLARVS
;
A
#
# COMPACT_ATOMS: atom_id res chain seq x y z
N MET A 1 -14.07 19.60 -60.96
CA MET A 1 -13.23 18.97 -59.92
C MET A 1 -14.08 17.99 -59.11
N PRO A 2 -14.03 16.67 -59.34
CA PRO A 2 -14.64 15.71 -58.43
C PRO A 2 -13.57 14.97 -57.63
N VAL A 3 -13.56 15.26 -56.32
CA VAL A 3 -13.46 14.37 -55.16
C VAL A 3 -12.77 13.02 -55.39
N GLY A 4 -11.56 12.87 -54.85
CA GLY A 4 -10.82 11.62 -54.80
C GLY A 4 -11.56 10.56 -53.97
N ALA A 5 -12.14 9.58 -54.64
CA ALA A 5 -12.61 8.35 -54.02
C ALA A 5 -11.39 7.53 -53.56
N ARG A 6 -11.20 7.39 -52.24
CA ARG A 6 -10.18 6.48 -51.71
C ARG A 6 -10.61 5.05 -52.05
N VAL A 7 -9.82 4.36 -52.88
CA VAL A 7 -10.01 2.94 -53.16
C VAL A 7 -9.72 2.19 -51.88
N PHE A 8 -10.75 1.60 -51.27
CA PHE A 8 -10.60 0.73 -50.12
C PHE A 8 -9.91 -0.55 -50.57
N SER A 9 -8.66 -0.76 -50.13
CA SER A 9 -7.84 -1.87 -50.59
C SER A 9 -8.11 -3.15 -49.79
N VAL A 10 -7.74 -4.30 -50.35
CA VAL A 10 -7.78 -5.59 -49.62
C VAL A 10 -6.90 -5.54 -48.37
N LEU A 11 -5.81 -4.77 -48.39
CA LEU A 11 -4.95 -4.51 -47.24
C LEU A 11 -5.70 -3.76 -46.13
N ASP A 12 -6.49 -2.73 -46.47
CA ASP A 12 -7.32 -2.00 -45.49
C ASP A 12 -8.36 -2.93 -44.84
N ALA A 13 -8.96 -3.83 -45.63
CA ALA A 13 -9.91 -4.81 -45.12
C ALA A 13 -9.25 -5.80 -44.13
N ILE A 14 -8.04 -6.29 -44.45
CA ILE A 14 -7.28 -7.19 -43.57
C ILE A 14 -6.90 -6.48 -42.27
N VAL A 15 -6.39 -5.25 -42.35
CA VAL A 15 -6.00 -4.47 -41.14
C VAL A 15 -7.20 -4.21 -40.25
N LEU A 16 -8.36 -3.83 -40.81
CA LEU A 16 -9.58 -3.64 -40.02
C LEU A 16 -10.10 -4.96 -39.42
N PHE A 17 -9.99 -6.08 -40.15
CA PHE A 17 -10.38 -7.39 -39.65
C PHE A 17 -9.48 -7.86 -38.50
N GLU A 18 -8.16 -7.73 -38.63
CA GLU A 18 -7.19 -8.00 -37.55
C GLU A 18 -7.44 -7.10 -36.34
N ALA A 19 -7.65 -5.79 -36.56
CA ALA A 19 -8.00 -4.86 -35.48
C ALA A 19 -9.32 -5.24 -34.79
N TYR A 20 -10.32 -5.69 -35.55
CA TYR A 20 -11.59 -6.18 -35.01
C TYR A 20 -11.41 -7.47 -34.20
N LEU A 21 -10.67 -8.45 -34.72
CA LEU A 21 -10.36 -9.69 -34.00
C LEU A 21 -9.60 -9.39 -32.72
N TYR A 22 -8.54 -8.57 -32.80
CA TYR A 22 -7.76 -8.16 -31.64
C TYR A 22 -8.62 -7.45 -30.60
N ARG A 23 -9.47 -6.50 -31.01
CA ARG A 23 -10.42 -5.83 -30.12
C ARG A 23 -11.38 -6.81 -29.46
N ARG A 24 -11.90 -7.79 -30.22
CA ARG A 24 -12.82 -8.82 -29.71
C ARG A 24 -12.13 -9.76 -28.73
N HIS A 25 -10.88 -10.14 -29.01
CA HIS A 25 -10.07 -10.96 -28.10
C HIS A 25 -9.77 -10.20 -26.80
N LEU A 26 -9.35 -8.93 -26.89
CA LEU A 26 -9.16 -8.06 -25.73
C LEU A 26 -10.45 -7.88 -24.93
N GLN A 27 -11.59 -7.64 -25.58
CA GLN A 27 -12.88 -7.49 -24.90
C GLN A 27 -13.30 -8.77 -24.17
N ARG A 28 -13.12 -9.95 -24.79
CA ARG A 28 -13.41 -11.23 -24.15
C ARG A 28 -12.47 -11.51 -22.98
N PHE A 29 -11.18 -11.25 -23.16
CA PHE A 29 -10.18 -11.46 -22.13
C PHE A 29 -10.38 -10.51 -20.94
N TRP A 30 -10.65 -9.23 -21.19
CA TRP A 30 -10.98 -8.24 -20.15
C TRP A 30 -12.32 -8.46 -19.50
N GLY A 31 -13.35 -8.89 -20.26
CA GLY A 31 -14.62 -9.30 -19.68
C GLY A 31 -14.44 -10.46 -18.71
N ALA A 32 -13.82 -11.56 -19.18
CA ALA A 32 -13.58 -12.75 -18.35
C ALA A 32 -12.66 -12.46 -17.15
N SER A 33 -11.63 -11.63 -17.33
CA SER A 33 -10.78 -11.19 -16.21
C SER A 33 -11.55 -10.34 -15.21
N GLY A 34 -12.43 -9.44 -15.69
CA GLY A 34 -13.29 -8.62 -14.83
C GLY A 34 -14.23 -9.49 -14.00
N ASP A 35 -14.94 -10.43 -14.64
CA ASP A 35 -15.84 -11.37 -13.97
C ASP A 35 -15.10 -12.23 -12.95
N PHE A 36 -13.89 -12.67 -13.28
CA PHE A 36 -13.05 -13.41 -12.34
C PHE A 36 -12.73 -12.58 -11.09
N TRP A 37 -12.18 -11.37 -11.25
CA TRP A 37 -11.83 -10.51 -10.11
C TRP A 37 -13.06 -10.11 -9.30
N GLN A 38 -14.18 -9.79 -9.97
CA GLN A 38 -15.44 -9.51 -9.33
C GLN A 38 -15.92 -10.69 -8.48
N SER A 39 -15.85 -11.93 -9.01
CA SER A 39 -16.21 -13.12 -8.24
C SER A 39 -15.32 -13.35 -7.01
N ARG A 40 -14.02 -12.99 -7.09
CA ARG A 40 -13.11 -13.07 -5.94
C ARG A 40 -13.45 -12.00 -4.91
N TRP A 41 -13.79 -10.80 -5.36
CA TRP A 41 -14.21 -9.71 -4.48
C TRP A 41 -15.51 -10.04 -3.75
N GLU A 42 -16.48 -10.62 -4.43
CA GLU A 42 -17.73 -11.11 -3.82
C GLU A 42 -17.47 -12.16 -2.74
N ALA A 43 -16.53 -13.09 -2.99
CA ALA A 43 -16.12 -14.06 -1.98
C ALA A 43 -15.48 -13.39 -0.75
N VAL A 44 -14.68 -12.35 -0.96
CA VAL A 44 -14.11 -11.54 0.14
C VAL A 44 -15.23 -10.82 0.90
N ASP A 45 -16.17 -10.19 0.19
CA ASP A 45 -17.29 -9.49 0.82
C ASP A 45 -18.18 -10.43 1.65
N ALA A 46 -18.40 -11.65 1.15
CA ALA A 46 -19.13 -12.68 1.86
C ALA A 46 -18.49 -13.08 3.20
N LEU A 47 -17.15 -12.99 3.34
CA LEU A 47 -16.47 -13.23 4.63
C LEU A 47 -16.88 -12.22 5.71
N PHE A 48 -17.32 -11.02 5.32
CA PHE A 48 -17.78 -9.97 6.22
C PHE A 48 -19.30 -9.83 6.24
N GLY A 49 -20.03 -10.80 5.66
CA GLY A 49 -21.49 -10.80 5.63
C GLY A 49 -22.10 -9.65 4.82
N GLY A 50 -21.35 -9.04 3.89
CA GLY A 50 -21.79 -7.86 3.15
C GLY A 50 -21.73 -6.55 3.94
N ASP A 51 -21.29 -6.56 5.20
CA ASP A 51 -21.15 -5.35 6.00
C ASP A 51 -19.91 -4.56 5.52
N ALA A 52 -20.17 -3.47 4.80
CA ALA A 52 -19.14 -2.58 4.29
C ALA A 52 -18.25 -1.96 5.39
N SER A 53 -18.81 -1.65 6.56
CA SER A 53 -18.04 -1.08 7.68
C SER A 53 -17.15 -2.13 8.33
N CYS A 54 -17.68 -3.34 8.56
CA CYS A 54 -16.91 -4.48 9.05
C CYS A 54 -15.78 -4.85 8.08
N ARG A 55 -16.09 -4.97 6.78
CA ARG A 55 -15.12 -5.22 5.72
C ARG A 55 -14.04 -4.15 5.69
N TRP A 56 -14.39 -2.86 5.77
CA TRP A 56 -13.38 -1.81 5.78
C TRP A 56 -12.45 -1.94 6.99
N VAL A 57 -13.00 -1.94 8.21
CA VAL A 57 -12.17 -1.90 9.43
C VAL A 57 -11.38 -3.18 9.61
N TRP A 58 -12.07 -4.32 9.69
CA TRP A 58 -11.44 -5.61 9.99
C TRP A 58 -10.73 -6.23 8.80
N GLY A 59 -11.25 -6.02 7.59
CA GLY A 59 -10.58 -6.49 6.38
C GLY A 59 -9.29 -5.71 6.12
N THR A 60 -9.29 -4.38 6.24
CA THR A 60 -8.06 -3.59 6.12
C THR A 60 -7.06 -3.95 7.20
N PHE A 61 -7.49 -3.99 8.47
CA PHE A 61 -6.61 -4.35 9.59
C PHE A 61 -6.03 -5.76 9.42
N GLY A 62 -6.87 -6.75 9.11
CA GLY A 62 -6.44 -8.13 8.91
C GLY A 62 -5.47 -8.29 7.74
N LEU A 63 -5.73 -7.62 6.61
CA LEU A 63 -4.87 -7.66 5.43
C LEU A 63 -3.50 -7.03 5.73
N THR A 64 -3.46 -5.80 6.25
CA THR A 64 -2.20 -5.09 6.49
C THR A 64 -1.40 -5.76 7.61
N PHE A 65 -2.06 -6.26 8.65
CA PHE A 65 -1.43 -7.06 9.70
C PHE A 65 -0.81 -8.34 9.11
N ALA A 66 -1.58 -9.12 8.36
CA ALA A 66 -1.09 -10.37 7.76
C ALA A 66 0.07 -10.14 6.80
N LEU A 67 -0.02 -9.14 5.90
CA LEU A 67 1.05 -8.80 4.97
C LEU A 67 2.32 -8.34 5.69
N TYR A 68 2.19 -7.48 6.69
CA TYR A 68 3.31 -7.02 7.50
C TYR A 68 4.04 -8.21 8.15
N TRP A 69 3.32 -9.11 8.81
CA TRP A 69 3.92 -10.24 9.52
C TRP A 69 4.43 -11.32 8.59
N LEU A 70 3.76 -11.58 7.46
CA LEU A 70 4.20 -12.55 6.46
C LEU A 70 5.51 -12.08 5.80
N VAL A 71 5.52 -10.86 5.26
CA VAL A 71 6.68 -10.33 4.53
C VAL A 71 7.80 -9.98 5.50
N GLY A 72 7.49 -9.20 6.55
CA GLY A 72 8.45 -8.82 7.59
C GLY A 72 9.00 -10.02 8.36
N GLY A 73 8.19 -11.06 8.57
CA GLY A 73 8.63 -12.31 9.18
C GLY A 73 9.66 -13.06 8.34
N VAL A 74 9.52 -13.08 7.02
CA VAL A 74 10.53 -13.65 6.11
C VAL A 74 11.85 -12.88 6.22
N TYR A 75 11.83 -11.55 6.19
CA TYR A 75 13.05 -10.74 6.38
C TYR A 75 13.68 -10.94 7.76
N THR A 76 12.86 -10.93 8.82
CA THR A 76 13.31 -11.17 10.19
C THR A 76 13.92 -12.56 10.35
N ALA A 77 13.38 -13.58 9.69
CA ALA A 77 13.95 -14.92 9.69
C ALA A 77 15.33 -14.95 9.03
N VAL A 78 15.52 -14.23 7.92
CA VAL A 78 16.84 -14.07 7.30
C VAL A 78 17.78 -13.34 8.28
N ASP A 79 17.33 -12.28 8.94
CA ASP A 79 18.15 -11.48 9.87
C ASP A 79 18.58 -12.22 11.14
N LEU A 80 17.73 -13.14 11.63
CA LEU A 80 18.03 -14.01 12.76
C LEU A 80 18.97 -15.16 12.37
N THR A 81 18.81 -15.73 11.18
CA THR A 81 19.46 -17.01 10.82
C THR A 81 20.72 -16.88 9.97
N GLY A 82 20.94 -15.76 9.28
CA GLY A 82 22.04 -15.70 8.31
C GLY A 82 21.73 -16.32 6.96
N ARG A 83 20.50 -16.81 6.73
CA ARG A 83 20.22 -17.74 5.63
C ARG A 83 18.99 -17.36 4.81
N PRO A 84 19.00 -17.69 3.50
CA PRO A 84 20.13 -18.21 2.73
C PRO A 84 21.21 -17.14 2.47
N ALA A 85 22.48 -17.55 2.52
CA ALA A 85 23.62 -16.61 2.48
C ALA A 85 23.68 -15.74 1.21
N PHE A 86 23.10 -16.20 0.08
CA PHE A 86 23.05 -15.41 -1.15
C PHE A 86 22.15 -14.17 -1.02
N LEU A 87 21.20 -14.13 -0.08
CA LEU A 87 20.38 -12.94 0.15
C LEU A 87 21.15 -11.83 0.88
N LEU A 88 22.21 -12.19 1.62
CA LEU A 88 23.01 -11.22 2.38
C LEU A 88 23.76 -10.23 1.48
N ARG A 89 23.97 -10.57 0.20
CA ARG A 89 24.55 -9.65 -0.79
C ARG A 89 23.63 -8.46 -1.13
N TYR A 90 22.34 -8.57 -0.82
CA TYR A 90 21.35 -7.51 -1.01
C TYR A 90 21.10 -6.74 0.30
N LYS A 91 21.89 -6.97 1.34
CA LYS A 91 21.79 -6.22 2.60
C LYS A 91 22.09 -4.75 2.34
N MET A 92 21.13 -3.89 2.67
CA MET A 92 21.22 -2.45 2.39
C MET A 92 21.89 -1.63 3.50
N GLN A 93 22.06 -2.18 4.71
CA GLN A 93 22.71 -1.48 5.83
C GLN A 93 24.14 -2.00 6.07
N PRO A 94 25.17 -1.36 5.49
CA PRO A 94 26.56 -1.72 5.75
C PRO A 94 26.92 -1.40 7.22
N GLY A 95 27.42 -2.40 7.95
CA GLY A 95 27.94 -2.24 9.32
C GLY A 95 26.97 -2.55 10.46
N ALA A 96 25.70 -2.87 10.20
CA ALA A 96 24.78 -3.32 11.25
C ALA A 96 25.18 -4.70 11.79
N PRO A 97 25.23 -4.90 13.13
CA PRO A 97 25.61 -6.17 13.75
C PRO A 97 24.72 -7.31 13.24
N TYR A 98 25.34 -8.43 12.90
CA TYR A 98 24.70 -9.53 12.19
C TYR A 98 25.28 -10.89 12.60
N PRO A 99 24.46 -11.93 12.83
CA PRO A 99 22.99 -11.90 12.85
C PRO A 99 22.44 -11.03 13.99
N VAL A 100 21.18 -10.59 13.87
CA VAL A 100 20.53 -9.76 14.89
C VAL A 100 20.23 -10.61 16.13
N SER A 101 20.35 -10.04 17.33
CA SER A 101 20.06 -10.79 18.55
C SER A 101 18.55 -11.02 18.71
N GLY A 102 18.17 -12.21 19.19
CA GLY A 102 16.75 -12.53 19.46
C GLY A 102 16.09 -11.59 20.47
N ALA A 103 16.86 -11.06 21.45
CA ALA A 103 16.37 -10.08 22.41
C ALA A 103 15.98 -8.74 21.76
N GLN A 104 16.77 -8.28 20.78
CA GLN A 104 16.44 -7.09 19.99
C GLN A 104 15.18 -7.30 19.16
N VAL A 105 15.07 -8.45 18.49
CA VAL A 105 13.86 -8.80 17.72
C VAL A 105 12.63 -8.87 18.62
N TRP A 106 12.74 -9.45 19.82
CA TRP A 106 11.63 -9.51 20.76
C TRP A 106 11.13 -8.13 21.21
N CYS A 107 12.07 -7.22 21.55
CA CYS A 107 11.74 -5.84 21.90
C CYS A 107 10.97 -5.15 20.77
N VAL A 108 11.45 -5.34 19.54
CA VAL A 108 10.83 -4.81 18.32
C VAL A 108 9.43 -5.38 18.09
N VAL A 109 9.27 -6.70 18.18
CA VAL A 109 7.98 -7.39 18.01
C VAL A 109 6.94 -6.86 18.98
N HIS A 110 7.32 -6.70 20.25
CA HIS A 110 6.42 -6.13 21.26
C HIS A 110 5.99 -4.71 20.92
N GLN A 111 6.93 -3.84 20.49
CA GLN A 111 6.60 -2.47 20.09
C GLN A 111 5.67 -2.42 18.88
N VAL A 112 5.89 -3.28 17.88
CA VAL A 112 5.05 -3.34 16.67
C VAL A 112 3.64 -3.79 17.03
N LEU A 113 3.50 -4.86 17.83
CA LEU A 113 2.18 -5.33 18.27
C LEU A 113 1.44 -4.26 19.09
N PHE A 114 2.16 -3.53 19.95
CA PHE A 114 1.58 -2.40 20.67
C PHE A 114 1.06 -1.33 19.72
N ASN A 115 1.84 -0.93 18.72
CA ASN A 115 1.42 0.06 17.73
C ASN A 115 0.19 -0.43 16.94
N GLN A 116 0.23 -1.67 16.44
CA GLN A 116 -0.88 -2.23 15.66
C GLN A 116 -2.20 -2.28 16.47
N LEU A 117 -2.14 -2.73 17.73
CA LEU A 117 -3.35 -2.88 18.54
C LEU A 117 -3.87 -1.57 19.11
N PHE A 118 -2.98 -0.70 19.59
CA PHE A 118 -3.37 0.49 20.35
C PHE A 118 -3.29 1.80 19.56
N ILE A 119 -2.63 1.82 18.40
CA ILE A 119 -2.53 3.00 17.54
C ILE A 119 -3.25 2.75 16.20
N ASP A 120 -2.93 1.66 15.50
CA ASP A 120 -3.47 1.42 14.15
C ASP A 120 -4.96 1.11 14.18
N LEU A 121 -5.43 0.34 15.18
CA LEU A 121 -6.85 0.00 15.29
C LEU A 121 -7.73 1.23 15.61
N PRO A 122 -7.41 2.09 16.61
CA PRO A 122 -8.12 3.35 16.79
C PRO A 122 -8.02 4.27 15.57
N PHE A 123 -6.86 4.32 14.90
CA PHE A 123 -6.69 5.09 13.68
C PHE A 123 -7.59 4.57 12.55
N ALA A 124 -7.71 3.25 12.37
CA ALA A 124 -8.58 2.63 11.38
C ALA A 124 -10.06 2.96 11.64
N LEU A 125 -10.50 2.94 12.91
CA LEU A 125 -11.85 3.34 13.29
C LEU A 125 -12.11 4.84 13.01
N ALA A 126 -11.16 5.70 13.37
CA ALA A 126 -11.27 7.14 13.15
C ALA A 126 -11.31 7.48 11.64
N THR A 127 -10.42 6.88 10.85
CA THR A 127 -10.36 7.11 9.40
C THR A 127 -11.53 6.49 8.66
N HIS A 128 -12.08 5.37 9.14
CA HIS A 128 -13.35 4.85 8.64
C HIS A 128 -14.50 5.85 8.86
N ALA A 129 -14.62 6.46 10.05
CA ALA A 129 -15.63 7.49 10.29
C ALA A 129 -15.47 8.70 9.35
N LEU A 130 -14.23 9.10 9.04
CA LEU A 130 -13.96 10.16 8.05
C LEU A 130 -14.37 9.75 6.64
N LEU A 131 -14.13 8.50 6.25
CA LEU A 131 -14.58 7.97 4.95
C LEU A 131 -16.09 7.92 4.85
N GLU A 132 -16.78 7.51 5.90
CA GLU A 132 -18.25 7.54 5.97
C GLU A 132 -18.77 8.96 5.83
N TRP A 133 -18.18 9.91 6.56
CA TRP A 133 -18.50 11.34 6.41
C TRP A 133 -18.25 11.85 4.99
N ARG A 134 -17.19 11.37 4.34
CA ARG A 134 -16.82 11.75 2.97
C ARG A 134 -17.63 11.03 1.89
N SER A 135 -18.42 10.02 2.26
CA SER A 135 -19.18 9.13 1.37
C SER A 135 -18.29 8.38 0.36
N TYR A 136 -17.36 7.57 0.87
CA TYR A 136 -16.51 6.70 0.05
C TYR A 136 -17.28 5.62 -0.73
N ASP A 137 -16.63 5.01 -1.71
CA ASP A 137 -17.20 3.92 -2.51
C ASP A 137 -17.35 2.62 -1.69
N ARG A 138 -18.60 2.29 -1.37
CA ARG A 138 -19.02 1.07 -0.65
C ARG A 138 -19.63 0.01 -1.56
N SER A 139 -19.51 0.20 -2.88
CA SER A 139 -20.09 -0.67 -3.89
C SER A 139 -19.62 -2.12 -3.72
N PRO A 140 -20.48 -3.11 -3.97
CA PRO A 140 -20.04 -4.50 -4.10
C PRO A 140 -19.33 -4.75 -5.44
N PHE A 141 -19.38 -3.80 -6.37
CA PHE A 141 -18.75 -3.90 -7.68
C PHE A 141 -17.36 -3.25 -7.68
N LEU A 142 -16.38 -3.98 -8.19
CA LEU A 142 -15.02 -3.47 -8.34
C LEU A 142 -14.99 -2.26 -9.28
N PRO A 143 -14.13 -1.26 -8.98
CA PRO A 143 -13.88 -0.18 -9.91
C PRO A 143 -13.28 -0.66 -11.22
N SER A 144 -13.48 0.11 -12.29
CA SER A 144 -12.86 -0.20 -13.58
C SER A 144 -11.32 -0.18 -13.47
N PHE A 145 -10.65 -1.04 -14.22
CA PHE A 145 -9.18 -1.13 -14.20
C PHE A 145 -8.47 0.22 -14.46
N PRO A 146 -8.87 1.06 -15.44
CA PRO A 146 -8.25 2.37 -15.63
C PRO A 146 -8.43 3.31 -14.44
N TRP A 147 -9.57 3.20 -13.73
CA TRP A 147 -9.82 3.98 -12.52
C TRP A 147 -8.88 3.56 -11.39
N VAL A 148 -8.71 2.25 -11.19
CA VAL A 148 -7.74 1.72 -10.21
C VAL A 148 -6.33 2.25 -10.50
N LEU A 149 -5.89 2.24 -11.77
CA LEU A 149 -4.57 2.78 -12.14
C LEU A 149 -4.45 4.28 -11.84
N PHE A 150 -5.48 5.06 -12.12
CA PHE A 150 -5.53 6.48 -11.80
C PHE A 150 -5.44 6.71 -10.29
N GLU A 151 -6.25 6.00 -9.49
CA GLU A 151 -6.23 6.11 -8.03
C GLU A 151 -4.87 5.73 -7.45
N LEU A 152 -4.24 4.65 -7.95
CA LEU A 152 -2.89 4.26 -7.51
C LEU A 152 -1.86 5.35 -7.81
N ALA A 153 -1.88 5.93 -9.01
CA ALA A 153 -0.97 7.01 -9.38
C ALA A 153 -1.19 8.27 -8.50
N ALA A 154 -2.44 8.62 -8.25
CA ALA A 154 -2.79 9.73 -7.36
C ALA A 154 -2.36 9.47 -5.91
N CYS A 155 -2.57 8.26 -5.40
CA CYS A 155 -2.14 7.85 -4.07
C CYS A 155 -0.61 7.96 -3.90
N VAL A 156 0.18 7.53 -4.89
CA VAL A 156 1.66 7.71 -4.86
C VAL A 156 2.04 9.18 -4.72
N LEU A 157 1.47 10.05 -5.55
CA LEU A 157 1.80 11.48 -5.52
C LEU A 157 1.38 12.13 -4.19
N ILE A 158 0.18 11.80 -3.69
CA ILE A 158 -0.33 12.32 -2.42
C ILE A 158 0.52 11.82 -1.25
N GLU A 159 0.88 10.54 -1.24
CA GLU A 159 1.73 9.95 -0.21
C GLU A 159 3.11 10.63 -0.19
N GLU A 160 3.74 10.83 -1.34
CA GLU A 160 5.05 11.47 -1.44
C GLU A 160 5.02 12.91 -0.89
N VAL A 161 3.99 13.69 -1.26
CA VAL A 161 3.76 15.05 -0.74
C VAL A 161 3.53 15.01 0.78
N ALA A 162 2.65 14.11 1.26
CA ALA A 162 2.32 13.99 2.67
C ALA A 162 3.53 13.58 3.52
N LEU A 163 4.35 12.65 3.02
CA LEU A 163 5.61 12.25 3.67
C LEU A 163 6.59 13.42 3.73
N TYR A 164 6.78 14.15 2.63
CA TYR A 164 7.72 15.29 2.59
C TYR A 164 7.33 16.37 3.60
N TYR A 165 6.07 16.81 3.58
CA TYR A 165 5.62 17.85 4.50
C TYR A 165 5.45 17.35 5.94
N GLY A 166 5.02 16.11 6.14
CA GLY A 166 4.93 15.47 7.45
C GLY A 166 6.29 15.37 8.12
N HIS A 167 7.31 14.93 7.39
CA HIS A 167 8.69 14.90 7.88
C HIS A 167 9.19 16.31 8.23
N ARG A 168 9.01 17.28 7.33
CA ARG A 168 9.40 18.68 7.58
C ARG A 168 8.70 19.28 8.80
N LEU A 169 7.43 18.94 9.01
CA LEU A 169 6.66 19.35 10.19
C LEU A 169 7.27 18.79 11.47
N LEU A 170 7.65 17.51 11.49
CA LEU A 170 8.29 16.89 12.67
C LEU A 170 9.68 17.49 12.99
N HIS A 171 10.36 18.01 11.98
CA HIS A 171 11.61 18.77 12.16
C HIS A 171 11.41 20.21 12.65
N HIS A 172 10.18 20.71 12.74
CA HIS A 172 9.93 22.03 13.28
C HIS A 172 10.36 22.10 14.76
N PRO A 173 11.06 23.16 15.22
CA PRO A 173 11.69 23.21 16.56
C PRO A 173 10.75 22.88 17.73
N LEU A 174 9.47 23.25 17.62
CA LEU A 174 8.45 22.98 18.65
C LEU A 174 8.12 21.49 18.78
N LEU A 175 8.10 20.75 17.66
CA LEU A 175 7.78 19.32 17.62
C LEU A 175 9.03 18.47 17.75
N TYR A 176 10.16 18.94 17.22
CA TYR A 176 11.43 18.22 17.21
C TYR A 176 11.82 17.74 18.61
N ARG A 177 11.76 18.61 19.63
CA ARG A 177 12.16 18.25 21.00
C ARG A 177 11.28 17.16 21.63
N HIS A 178 10.01 17.09 21.26
CA HIS A 178 9.00 16.26 21.92
C HIS A 178 8.71 14.95 21.18
N VAL A 179 8.78 14.98 19.85
CA VAL A 179 8.43 13.86 18.97
C VAL A 179 9.69 13.33 18.29
N HIS A 180 10.34 14.14 17.44
CA HIS A 180 11.42 13.64 16.57
C HIS A 180 12.71 13.31 17.33
N LYS A 181 13.04 14.01 18.42
CA LYS A 181 14.21 13.68 19.26
C LYS A 181 14.04 12.33 19.96
N ARG A 182 12.79 11.93 20.26
CA ARG A 182 12.47 10.64 20.88
C ARG A 182 12.36 9.49 19.87
N HIS A 183 12.15 9.80 18.58
CA HIS A 183 12.18 8.85 17.48
C HIS A 183 13.41 7.94 17.49
N HIS A 184 14.56 8.53 17.84
CA HIS A 184 15.85 7.82 17.89
C HIS A 184 15.92 6.75 18.98
N GLU A 185 15.01 6.75 19.95
CA GLU A 185 14.95 5.77 21.05
C GLU A 185 13.78 4.78 20.88
N TYR A 186 12.64 5.20 20.31
CA TYR A 186 11.48 4.36 19.97
C TYR A 186 10.54 5.08 18.99
N CYS A 187 9.71 4.35 18.21
CA CYS A 187 8.68 4.97 17.36
C CYS A 187 7.65 5.68 18.25
N HIS A 188 7.71 7.01 18.33
CA HIS A 188 6.71 7.77 19.06
C HIS A 188 5.33 7.61 18.40
N PRO A 189 4.23 7.40 19.15
CA PRO A 189 2.90 7.20 18.55
C PRO A 189 2.46 8.30 17.58
N ALA A 190 2.76 9.56 17.90
CA ALA A 190 2.44 10.69 17.02
C ALA A 190 3.17 10.60 15.66
N GLU A 191 4.42 10.14 15.65
CA GLU A 191 5.15 9.92 14.42
C GLU A 191 4.64 8.69 13.68
N HIS A 192 4.27 7.64 14.41
CA HIS A 192 3.63 6.48 13.81
C HIS A 192 2.40 6.89 13.00
N VAL A 193 1.53 7.71 13.61
CA VAL A 193 0.36 8.27 12.94
C VAL A 193 0.76 9.18 11.78
N LEU A 194 1.62 10.17 11.99
CA LEU A 194 1.89 11.23 11.00
C LEU A 194 2.74 10.78 9.81
N CYS A 195 3.62 9.80 9.99
CA CYS A 195 4.58 9.39 8.97
C CYS A 195 4.36 7.98 8.44
N ASN A 196 3.69 7.09 9.18
CA ASN A 196 3.44 5.72 8.71
C ASN A 196 1.97 5.47 8.34
N LEU A 197 1.02 6.03 9.08
CA LEU A 197 -0.41 5.76 8.85
C LEU A 197 -1.10 6.81 7.97
N MET A 198 -0.91 8.10 8.29
CA MET A 198 -1.57 9.21 7.60
C MET A 198 -1.19 9.34 6.13
N PRO A 199 0.11 9.32 5.72
CA PRO A 199 0.48 9.53 4.33
C PRO A 199 -0.17 8.54 3.35
N PRO A 200 -0.15 7.21 3.58
CA PRO A 200 -0.83 6.29 2.68
C PRO A 200 -2.35 6.37 2.72
N MET A 201 -2.92 6.74 3.87
CA MET A 201 -4.36 6.87 4.03
C MET A 201 -4.91 8.14 3.37
N LEU A 202 -4.10 9.19 3.23
CA LEU A 202 -4.56 10.49 2.75
C LEU A 202 -5.09 10.42 1.30
N GLY A 203 -4.41 9.68 0.42
CA GLY A 203 -4.88 9.47 -0.96
C GLY A 203 -6.24 8.78 -1.00
N VAL A 204 -6.38 7.70 -0.24
CA VAL A 204 -7.63 6.92 -0.09
C VAL A 204 -8.77 7.79 0.45
N LEU A 205 -8.50 8.62 1.45
CA LEU A 205 -9.47 9.56 2.04
C LEU A 205 -9.92 10.63 1.03
N LEU A 206 -8.98 11.23 0.31
CA LEU A 206 -9.28 12.33 -0.62
C LEU A 206 -10.07 11.86 -1.83
N LEU A 207 -9.74 10.66 -2.33
CA LEU A 207 -10.38 10.06 -3.49
C LEU A 207 -11.68 9.32 -3.14
N GLY A 208 -11.90 8.97 -1.88
CA GLY A 208 -13.04 8.17 -1.45
C GLY A 208 -12.99 6.75 -2.02
N SER A 209 -11.77 6.19 -2.08
CA SER A 209 -11.49 4.98 -2.85
C SER A 209 -12.25 3.75 -2.36
N HIS A 210 -12.59 2.89 -3.32
CA HIS A 210 -13.17 1.58 -3.05
C HIS A 210 -12.20 0.72 -2.21
N PRO A 211 -12.69 -0.08 -1.25
CA PRO A 211 -11.83 -0.86 -0.36
C PRO A 211 -10.84 -1.77 -1.10
N ALA A 212 -11.23 -2.39 -2.21
CA ALA A 212 -10.31 -3.18 -3.04
C ALA A 212 -9.13 -2.36 -3.61
N THR A 213 -9.37 -1.10 -4.05
CA THR A 213 -8.28 -0.22 -4.51
C THR A 213 -7.38 0.16 -3.34
N ALA A 214 -7.97 0.52 -2.19
CA ALA A 214 -7.22 0.86 -0.99
C ALA A 214 -6.34 -0.32 -0.51
N TRP A 215 -6.88 -1.54 -0.53
CA TRP A 215 -6.15 -2.76 -0.16
C TRP A 215 -5.00 -3.07 -1.11
N LEU A 216 -5.22 -2.91 -2.42
CA LEU A 216 -4.16 -3.03 -3.40
C LEU A 216 -3.06 -1.99 -3.16
N TRP A 217 -3.45 -0.73 -2.92
CA TRP A 217 -2.53 0.36 -2.60
C TRP A 217 -1.69 0.06 -1.36
N PHE A 218 -2.32 -0.29 -0.23
CA PHE A 218 -1.61 -0.64 1.00
C PHE A 218 -0.71 -1.86 0.82
N SER A 219 -1.13 -2.84 0.03
CA SER A 219 -0.31 -4.02 -0.28
C SER A 219 0.95 -3.66 -1.05
N VAL A 220 0.81 -2.85 -2.12
CA VAL A 220 1.95 -2.34 -2.90
C VAL A 220 2.90 -1.56 -2.01
N LEU A 221 2.36 -0.68 -1.15
CA LEU A 221 3.18 0.10 -0.24
C LEU A 221 3.92 -0.77 0.77
N LEU A 222 3.25 -1.72 1.43
CA LEU A 222 3.89 -2.61 2.41
C LEU A 222 5.01 -3.45 1.76
N LEU A 223 4.79 -3.93 0.54
CA LEU A 223 5.81 -4.65 -0.23
C LEU A 223 6.99 -3.74 -0.61
N PHE A 224 6.72 -2.50 -1.01
CA PHE A 224 7.77 -1.53 -1.34
C PHE A 224 8.56 -1.07 -0.11
N LEU A 225 7.87 -0.82 1.01
CA LEU A 225 8.49 -0.44 2.28
C LEU A 225 9.36 -1.55 2.84
N ALA A 226 8.94 -2.82 2.71
CA ALA A 226 9.77 -3.97 3.07
C ALA A 226 11.08 -4.05 2.25
N GLN A 227 11.12 -3.40 1.07
CA GLN A 227 12.27 -3.34 0.18
C GLN A 227 13.06 -2.02 0.27
N ARG A 228 12.62 -1.01 1.04
CA ARG A 228 13.48 0.15 1.32
C ARG A 228 14.65 -0.31 2.23
N PRO A 229 15.78 0.44 2.35
CA PRO A 229 16.97 0.12 3.17
C PRO A 229 16.78 -0.10 4.69
N LEU A 230 15.62 -0.60 5.08
CA LEU A 230 14.87 -0.24 6.27
C LEU A 230 14.12 -1.48 6.75
N GLY A 231 14.81 -2.63 6.75
CA GLY A 231 14.39 -3.89 7.39
C GLY A 231 14.37 -3.82 8.91
N LEU A 232 14.01 -2.67 9.48
CA LEU A 232 13.61 -2.52 10.86
C LEU A 232 12.26 -1.80 10.84
N PRO A 233 11.30 -2.18 11.70
CA PRO A 233 10.10 -1.38 11.86
C PRO A 233 10.47 0.08 12.13
N PRO A 234 9.59 1.03 11.80
CA PRO A 234 9.81 2.47 11.99
C PRO A 234 10.24 2.90 13.41
N ALA A 235 10.26 1.97 14.38
CA ALA A 235 10.76 2.15 15.73
C ALA A 235 12.27 2.15 15.90
N LEU A 236 13.06 1.89 14.85
CA LEU A 236 14.52 1.86 14.95
C LEU A 236 15.22 2.65 13.84
N LEU A 237 14.68 3.81 13.44
CA LEU A 237 15.42 4.75 12.60
C LEU A 237 16.13 5.84 13.41
N PRO A 238 17.42 5.69 13.68
CA PRO A 238 18.34 6.80 13.60
C PRO A 238 18.87 6.92 12.17
N LEU A 239 18.51 8.04 11.52
CA LEU A 239 19.35 8.69 10.50
C LEU A 239 19.49 7.94 9.15
N ALA A 240 18.49 8.08 8.27
CA ALA A 240 18.80 8.28 6.86
C ALA A 240 19.18 9.76 6.69
N ARG A 241 20.49 10.02 6.52
CA ARG A 241 21.07 11.34 6.29
C ARG A 241 20.34 12.06 5.15
N VAL A 242 19.55 13.06 5.50
CA VAL A 242 19.45 14.29 4.70
C VAL A 242 20.30 15.31 5.43
N SER A 243 21.61 15.20 5.21
CA SER A 243 22.53 16.34 5.27
C SER A 243 22.53 17.01 3.91
#